data_AF-A0A5E7QEI5-F1
#
_entry.id   AF-A0A5E7QEI5-F1
#
_cell.length_a   1.000
_cell.length_b   1.000
_cell.length_c   1.000
_cell.angle_alpha   90.00
_cell.angle_beta   90.00
_cell.angle_gamma   90.00
#
_symmetry.space_group_name_H-M   'P 1'
#
loop_
_entity.id
_entity.type
_entity.pdbx_description
1 polymer ?
#
loop_
_entity_poly.entity_id
_entity_poly.type
_entity_poly.pdbx_seq_one_letter_code
_entity_poly.pdbx_strand_id
1 'polypeptide(L)'
;MSLRPLVLLSLFSLLVACSSDAPKPQPPTPGPAPQAAQKKAQESANLGPLPAFQRELSGTLQGVPAGAEVELALLVIDEKDRPQQLLASSSLIGTNQVLPFHLRFNPESFPSGARVELRGRASQSGQLILHLPSRIISQPTTQALGQLQLVKAP
;
A
#
# COMPACT_ATOMS: atom_id res chain seq x y z
N MET A 1 -54.24 17.79 -10.06
CA MET A 1 -53.02 18.12 -10.84
C MET A 1 -51.96 17.08 -10.54
N SER A 2 -51.71 16.15 -11.46
CA SER A 2 -50.74 15.05 -11.29
C SER A 2 -49.31 15.55 -11.53
N LEU A 3 -48.60 15.91 -10.45
CA LEU A 3 -47.19 16.33 -10.48
C LEU A 3 -46.19 15.15 -10.54
N ARG A 4 -46.70 13.90 -10.57
CA ARG A 4 -45.92 12.66 -10.63
C ARG A 4 -44.98 12.48 -11.84
N PRO A 5 -45.30 12.91 -13.08
CA PRO A 5 -44.41 12.65 -14.21
C PRO A 5 -43.17 13.57 -14.20
N LEU A 6 -43.26 14.73 -13.53
CA LEU A 6 -42.18 15.72 -13.50
C LEU A 6 -41.06 15.33 -12.52
N VAL A 7 -41.41 14.59 -11.46
CA VAL A 7 -40.43 14.01 -10.51
C VAL A 7 -39.64 12.87 -11.15
N LEU A 8 -40.28 12.03 -11.98
CA LEU A 8 -39.60 10.92 -12.66
C LEU A 8 -38.59 11.41 -13.73
N LEU A 9 -38.87 12.55 -14.37
CA LEU A 9 -37.97 13.18 -15.34
C LEU A 9 -36.71 13.77 -14.68
N SER A 10 -36.79 14.28 -13.45
CA SER A 10 -35.61 14.80 -12.75
C SER A 10 -34.67 13.69 -12.26
N LEU A 11 -35.22 12.54 -11.85
CA LEU A 11 -34.38 11.40 -11.47
C LEU A 11 -33.60 10.86 -12.68
N PHE A 12 -34.20 10.81 -13.87
CA PHE A 12 -33.48 10.35 -15.07
C PHE A 12 -32.36 11.30 -15.51
N SER A 13 -32.51 12.62 -15.34
CA SER A 13 -31.45 13.58 -15.67
C SER A 13 -30.27 13.52 -14.69
N LEU A 14 -30.52 13.21 -13.41
CA LEU A 14 -29.47 12.98 -12.41
C LEU A 14 -28.65 11.71 -12.70
N LEU A 15 -29.26 10.65 -13.27
CA LEU A 15 -28.53 9.41 -13.61
C LEU A 15 -27.60 9.57 -14.82
N VAL A 16 -27.94 10.39 -15.81
CA VAL A 16 -27.09 10.58 -17.01
C VAL A 16 -25.84 11.40 -16.71
N ALA A 17 -25.86 12.27 -15.69
CA ALA A 17 -24.70 13.07 -15.28
C ALA A 17 -23.56 12.25 -14.62
N CYS A 18 -23.81 11.00 -14.23
CA CYS A 18 -22.78 10.11 -13.68
C CYS A 18 -22.05 9.28 -14.75
N SER A 19 -22.42 9.39 -16.03
CA SER A 19 -21.77 8.70 -17.16
C SER A 19 -20.58 9.51 -17.72
N SER A 20 -19.76 10.14 -16.87
CA SER A 20 -18.53 10.77 -17.34
C SER A 20 -17.53 9.68 -17.73
N ASP A 21 -17.41 9.46 -19.03
CA ASP A 21 -16.33 8.70 -19.67
C ASP A 21 -15.03 9.47 -19.41
N ALA A 22 -14.28 9.04 -18.40
CA ALA A 22 -12.97 9.60 -18.11
C ALA A 22 -12.00 9.14 -19.22
N PRO A 23 -11.21 10.06 -19.82
CA PRO A 23 -10.24 9.68 -20.84
C PRO A 23 -9.29 8.62 -20.30
N LYS A 24 -9.19 7.51 -21.03
CA LYS A 24 -8.30 6.39 -20.76
C LYS A 24 -6.88 6.91 -20.54
N PRO A 25 -6.26 6.72 -19.36
CA PRO A 25 -4.91 7.19 -19.11
C PRO A 25 -3.95 6.54 -20.10
N GLN A 26 -3.27 7.36 -20.91
CA GLN A 26 -2.15 6.89 -21.71
C GLN A 26 -1.04 6.40 -20.76
N PRO A 27 -0.42 5.25 -21.03
CA PRO A 27 0.67 4.74 -20.22
C PRO A 27 1.81 5.78 -20.20
N PRO A 28 2.30 6.18 -19.01
CA PRO A 28 3.33 7.20 -18.92
C PRO A 28 4.63 6.69 -19.55
N THR A 29 5.18 7.51 -20.45
CA THR A 29 6.53 7.38 -20.99
C THR A 29 7.54 7.32 -19.83
N PRO A 30 8.62 6.52 -19.89
CA PRO A 30 9.59 6.41 -18.80
C PRO A 30 10.37 7.72 -18.64
N GLY A 31 9.83 8.63 -17.85
CA GLY A 31 10.52 9.82 -17.34
C GLY A 31 11.11 9.53 -15.95
N PRO A 32 12.03 10.39 -15.46
CA PRO A 32 12.46 10.35 -14.06
C PRO A 32 11.25 10.37 -13.13
N ALA A 33 11.28 9.58 -12.05
CA ALA A 33 10.19 9.56 -11.08
C ALA A 33 9.90 11.00 -10.60
N PRO A 34 8.62 11.39 -10.45
CA PRO A 34 8.26 12.74 -10.01
C PRO A 34 9.00 13.15 -8.73
N GLN A 35 9.41 14.40 -8.60
CA GLN A 35 10.15 14.88 -7.41
C GLN A 35 9.43 14.58 -6.08
N ALA A 36 8.09 14.60 -6.08
CA ALA A 36 7.28 14.20 -4.93
C ALA A 36 7.44 12.71 -4.56
N ALA A 37 7.59 11.84 -5.56
CA ALA A 37 7.85 10.42 -5.37
C ALA A 37 9.23 10.19 -4.73
N GLN A 38 10.24 10.90 -5.21
CA GLN A 38 11.60 10.85 -4.65
C GLN A 38 11.60 11.30 -3.18
N LYS A 39 10.94 12.42 -2.87
CA LYS A 39 10.85 12.96 -1.51
C LYS A 39 10.17 11.98 -0.54
N LYS A 40 9.06 11.36 -0.93
CA LYS A 40 8.32 10.41 -0.09
C LYS A 40 9.09 9.10 0.13
N ALA A 41 9.82 8.64 -0.89
CA ALA A 41 10.74 7.51 -0.76
C ALA A 41 11.91 7.82 0.20
N GLN A 42 12.46 9.03 0.14
CA GLN A 42 13.53 9.48 1.05
C GLN A 42 13.04 9.67 2.48
N GLU A 43 11.83 10.20 2.68
CA GLU A 43 11.22 10.37 4.01
C GLU A 43 10.96 9.01 4.68
N SER A 44 10.53 8.02 3.89
CA SER A 44 10.36 6.63 4.37
C SER A 44 11.70 5.96 4.71
N ALA A 45 12.79 6.37 4.07
CA ALA A 45 14.15 5.91 4.36
C ALA A 45 14.81 6.66 5.54
N ASN A 46 14.26 7.81 5.97
CA ASN A 46 14.87 8.68 6.96
C ASN A 46 13.88 9.05 8.08
N LEU A 47 13.50 8.04 8.86
CA LEU A 47 12.57 8.18 9.98
C LEU A 47 13.23 8.72 11.28
N GLY A 48 14.46 9.24 11.21
CA GLY A 48 15.25 9.61 12.39
C GLY A 48 15.68 8.41 13.25
N PRO A 49 16.17 8.62 14.49
CA PRO A 49 16.57 7.53 15.37
C PRO A 49 15.36 6.66 15.77
N LEU A 50 15.57 5.34 15.92
CA LEU A 50 14.53 4.41 16.37
C LEU A 50 14.23 4.67 17.87
N PRO A 51 12.98 5.00 18.25
CA PRO A 51 12.62 5.16 19.66
C PRO A 51 12.79 3.84 20.43
N ALA A 52 13.25 3.90 21.69
CA ALA A 52 13.55 2.73 22.50
C ALA A 52 12.35 1.78 22.71
N PHE A 53 11.13 2.33 22.70
CA PHE A 53 9.88 1.59 22.85
C PHE A 53 9.35 1.02 21.52
N GLN A 54 10.00 1.27 20.38
CA GLN A 54 9.59 0.76 19.08
C GLN A 54 10.57 -0.30 18.56
N ARG A 55 10.08 -1.14 17.65
CA ARG A 55 10.89 -2.07 16.86
C ARG A 55 10.67 -1.79 15.39
N GLU A 56 11.58 -2.26 14.55
CA GLU A 56 11.58 -1.95 13.13
C GLU A 56 11.78 -3.21 12.28
N LEU A 57 10.96 -3.37 11.26
CA LEU A 57 11.24 -4.27 10.14
C LEU A 57 11.87 -3.42 9.02
N SER A 58 13.02 -3.83 8.51
CA SER A 58 13.70 -3.11 7.43
C SER A 58 14.14 -4.03 6.31
N GLY A 59 14.34 -3.47 5.12
CA GLY A 59 14.77 -4.22 3.96
C GLY A 59 14.67 -3.41 2.68
N THR A 60 14.68 -4.10 1.55
CA THR A 60 14.54 -3.48 0.24
C THR A 60 13.49 -4.20 -0.61
N LEU A 61 12.74 -3.45 -1.39
CA LEU A 61 11.74 -3.93 -2.33
C LEU A 61 12.30 -3.87 -3.75
N GLN A 62 12.10 -4.95 -4.49
CA GLN A 62 12.51 -5.06 -5.89
C GLN A 62 11.32 -5.04 -6.84
N GLY A 63 11.58 -4.61 -8.08
CA GLY A 63 10.63 -4.69 -9.18
C GLY A 63 9.50 -3.67 -9.11
N VAL A 64 9.62 -2.61 -8.31
CA VAL A 64 8.60 -1.57 -8.18
C VAL A 64 8.78 -0.50 -9.28
N PRO A 65 7.83 -0.33 -10.21
CA PRO A 65 7.91 0.68 -11.25
C PRO A 65 7.94 2.10 -10.69
N ALA A 66 8.51 3.05 -11.45
CA ALA A 66 8.47 4.46 -11.07
C ALA A 66 7.01 4.97 -10.96
N GLY A 67 6.72 5.69 -9.88
CA GLY A 67 5.40 6.26 -9.62
C GLY A 67 4.36 5.26 -9.12
N ALA A 68 4.70 3.98 -8.95
CA ALA A 68 3.80 3.04 -8.28
C ALA A 68 3.71 3.34 -6.77
N GLU A 69 2.50 3.37 -6.23
CA GLU A 69 2.25 3.55 -4.80
C GLU A 69 2.36 2.20 -4.10
N VAL A 70 3.33 2.08 -3.20
CA VAL A 70 3.54 0.86 -2.41
C VAL A 70 2.99 1.06 -1.02
N GLU A 71 2.20 0.11 -0.54
CA GLU A 71 1.77 0.03 0.85
C GLU A 71 2.27 -1.27 1.45
N LEU A 72 2.98 -1.17 2.58
CA LEU A 72 3.35 -2.29 3.43
C LEU A 72 2.51 -2.26 4.69
N ALA A 73 2.12 -3.44 5.17
CA ALA A 73 1.33 -3.60 6.38
C ALA A 73 1.80 -4.82 7.17
N LEU A 74 2.01 -4.64 8.47
CA LEU A 74 2.19 -5.72 9.43
C LEU A 74 0.82 -6.06 10.03
N LEU A 75 0.34 -7.27 9.76
CA LEU A 75 -1.04 -7.67 10.02
C LEU A 75 -1.09 -8.93 10.88
N VAL A 76 -2.05 -8.98 11.79
CA VAL A 76 -2.47 -10.23 12.44
C VAL A 76 -3.45 -10.94 11.50
N ILE A 77 -3.21 -12.21 11.20
CA ILE A 77 -3.96 -13.01 10.24
C ILE A 77 -4.62 -14.20 10.96
N ASP A 78 -5.90 -14.45 10.67
CA ASP A 78 -6.60 -15.63 11.19
C ASP A 78 -6.28 -16.92 10.40
N GLU A 79 -6.89 -18.04 10.80
CA GLU A 79 -6.72 -19.34 10.13
C GLU A 79 -7.31 -19.38 8.70
N LYS A 80 -8.15 -18.40 8.33
CA LYS A 80 -8.77 -18.29 7.00
C LYS A 80 -8.03 -17.27 6.10
N ASP A 81 -6.80 -16.93 6.45
CA ASP A 81 -5.94 -15.95 5.77
C ASP A 81 -6.49 -14.51 5.74
N ARG A 82 -7.44 -14.18 6.64
CA ARG A 82 -8.07 -12.86 6.71
C ARG A 82 -7.36 -11.95 7.71
N PRO A 83 -7.06 -10.68 7.34
CA PRO A 83 -6.55 -9.70 8.28
C PRO A 83 -7.54 -9.43 9.42
N GLN A 84 -7.06 -9.51 10.66
CA GLN A 84 -7.84 -9.22 11.88
C GLN A 84 -7.46 -7.87 12.49
N GLN A 85 -6.18 -7.52 12.44
CA GLN A 85 -5.66 -6.31 13.06
C GLN A 85 -4.43 -5.78 12.30
N LEU A 86 -4.34 -4.46 12.20
CA LEU A 86 -3.15 -3.75 11.70
C LEU A 86 -2.25 -3.36 12.88
N LEU A 87 -0.99 -3.81 12.84
CA LEU A 87 0.03 -3.48 13.83
C LEU A 87 0.86 -2.26 13.42
N ALA A 88 1.16 -2.14 12.11
CA ALA A 88 1.88 -1.01 11.53
C ALA A 88 1.67 -0.95 10.01
N SER A 89 1.80 0.24 9.43
CA SER A 89 1.82 0.42 7.98
C SER A 89 2.84 1.49 7.55
N SER A 90 3.27 1.41 6.29
CA SER A 90 4.11 2.42 5.65
C SER A 90 3.73 2.55 4.17
N SER A 91 3.77 3.78 3.65
CA SER A 91 3.50 4.06 2.24
C SER A 91 4.74 4.63 1.56
N LEU A 92 5.14 4.03 0.45
CA LEU A 92 6.31 4.40 -0.34
C LEU A 92 5.90 4.68 -1.79
N ILE A 93 6.76 5.35 -2.54
CA ILE A 93 6.57 5.51 -3.99
C ILE A 93 7.76 4.87 -4.71
N GLY A 94 7.44 4.05 -5.71
CA GLY A 94 8.43 3.42 -6.57
C GLY A 94 9.24 4.43 -7.36
N THR A 95 10.52 4.13 -7.51
CA THR A 95 11.50 4.96 -8.24
C THR A 95 12.11 4.23 -9.43
N ASN A 96 11.61 3.03 -9.77
CA ASN A 96 12.22 2.10 -10.72
C ASN A 96 13.65 1.67 -10.33
N GLN A 97 13.95 1.75 -9.03
CA GLN A 97 15.19 1.31 -8.42
C GLN A 97 14.88 0.43 -7.22
N VAL A 98 15.90 -0.14 -6.59
CA VAL A 98 15.76 -0.83 -5.31
C VAL A 98 15.19 0.15 -4.27
N LEU A 99 14.04 -0.18 -3.69
CA LEU A 99 13.29 0.71 -2.82
C LEU A 99 13.47 0.28 -1.35
N PRO A 100 14.29 0.97 -0.55
CA PRO A 100 14.42 0.65 0.88
C PRO A 100 13.11 0.95 1.61
N PHE A 101 12.82 0.16 2.65
CA PHE A 101 11.70 0.39 3.54
C PHE A 101 12.10 0.22 5.00
N HIS A 102 11.40 0.97 5.86
CA HIS A 102 11.44 0.85 7.31
C HIS A 102 10.00 0.85 7.81
N LEU A 103 9.63 -0.16 8.59
CA LEU A 103 8.31 -0.31 9.16
C LEU A 103 8.44 -0.43 10.66
N ARG A 104 8.17 0.68 11.37
CA ARG A 104 8.23 0.73 12.82
C ARG A 104 6.91 0.30 13.45
N PHE A 105 6.99 -0.45 14.53
CA PHE A 105 5.82 -0.99 15.24
C PHE A 105 6.06 -1.01 16.76
N ASN A 106 4.96 -0.99 17.53
CA ASN A 106 5.01 -1.20 18.98
C ASN A 106 5.13 -2.72 19.28
N PRO A 107 6.22 -3.20 19.88
CA PRO A 107 6.37 -4.61 20.23
C PRO A 107 5.35 -5.09 21.26
N GLU A 108 4.81 -4.20 22.11
CA GLU A 108 3.79 -4.56 23.12
C GLU A 108 2.44 -4.92 22.49
N SER A 109 2.16 -4.41 21.29
CA SER A 109 0.94 -4.73 20.53
C SER A 109 1.04 -6.04 19.75
N PHE A 110 2.20 -6.71 19.79
CA PHE A 110 2.43 -7.94 19.04
C PHE A 110 1.81 -9.13 19.80
N PRO A 111 0.85 -9.86 19.19
CA PRO A 111 0.12 -10.90 19.90
C PRO A 111 0.97 -12.14 20.15
N SER A 112 0.74 -12.79 21.29
CA SER A 112 1.25 -14.14 21.56
C SER A 112 0.34 -15.17 20.89
N GLY A 113 0.94 -16.12 20.16
CA GLY A 113 0.21 -17.27 19.58
C GLY A 113 -0.65 -16.97 18.35
N ALA A 114 -0.68 -15.73 17.84
CA ALA A 114 -1.34 -15.42 16.56
C ALA A 114 -0.33 -15.33 15.41
N ARG A 115 -0.79 -15.61 14.19
CA ARG A 115 0.04 -15.47 12.99
C ARG A 115 0.13 -14.00 12.59
N VAL A 116 1.35 -13.46 12.60
CA VAL A 116 1.64 -12.11 12.12
C VAL A 116 2.36 -12.19 10.78
N GLU A 117 1.88 -11.44 9.79
CA GLU A 117 2.45 -11.40 8.45
C GLU A 117 2.76 -9.97 8.03
N LEU A 118 3.92 -9.77 7.39
CA LEU A 118 4.18 -8.62 6.54
C LEU A 118 3.53 -8.88 5.18
N ARG A 119 2.62 -8.00 4.79
CA ARG A 119 2.00 -7.96 3.47
C ARG A 119 2.34 -6.64 2.78
N GLY A 120 2.29 -6.66 1.46
CA GLY A 120 2.61 -5.51 0.65
C GLY A 120 1.83 -5.51 -0.65
N ARG A 121 1.47 -4.32 -1.13
CA ARG A 121 0.83 -4.11 -2.43
C ARG A 121 1.43 -2.92 -3.13
N ALA A 122 1.50 -2.96 -4.45
CA ALA A 122 1.82 -1.81 -5.27
C ALA A 122 0.68 -1.54 -6.26
N SER A 123 0.26 -0.28 -6.32
CA SER A 123 -0.78 0.19 -7.21
C SER A 123 -0.24 1.25 -8.16
N GLN A 124 -0.75 1.30 -9.38
CA GLN A 124 -0.45 2.35 -10.33
C GLN A 124 -1.75 2.84 -10.95
N SER A 125 -2.00 4.15 -10.88
CA SER A 125 -3.25 4.75 -11.37
C SER A 125 -4.51 4.07 -10.79
N GLY A 126 -4.47 3.71 -9.51
CA GLY A 126 -5.57 3.03 -8.81
C GLY A 126 -5.71 1.52 -9.08
N GLN A 127 -4.91 0.95 -9.98
CA GLN A 127 -4.91 -0.47 -10.28
C GLN A 127 -3.82 -1.20 -9.49
N LEU A 128 -4.18 -2.29 -8.81
CA LEU A 128 -3.23 -3.19 -8.17
C LEU A 128 -2.40 -3.89 -9.24
N ILE A 129 -1.08 -3.68 -9.23
CA ILE A 129 -0.16 -4.24 -10.23
C ILE A 129 0.79 -5.30 -9.64
N LEU A 130 1.14 -5.17 -8.36
CA LEU A 130 2.05 -6.09 -7.68
C LEU A 130 1.59 -6.39 -6.26
N HIS A 131 2.01 -7.53 -5.73
CA HIS A 131 1.90 -7.86 -4.32
C HIS A 131 3.20 -8.48 -3.79
N LEU A 132 3.43 -8.33 -2.49
CA LEU A 132 4.46 -9.04 -1.76
C LEU A 132 3.91 -10.41 -1.35
N PRO A 133 4.61 -11.52 -1.62
CA PRO A 133 4.27 -12.82 -1.03
C PRO A 133 4.27 -12.74 0.49
N SER A 134 3.26 -13.31 1.16
CA SER A 134 3.13 -13.25 2.62
C SER A 134 4.41 -13.67 3.33
N ARG A 135 4.90 -12.82 4.23
CA ARG A 135 6.09 -13.09 5.04
C ARG A 135 5.72 -13.15 6.51
N ILE A 136 5.82 -14.34 7.10
CA ILE A 136 5.55 -14.52 8.54
C ILE A 136 6.63 -13.81 9.35
N ILE A 137 6.20 -13.07 10.37
CA ILE A 137 7.05 -12.44 11.37
C ILE A 137 6.75 -13.12 12.71
N SER A 138 7.73 -13.81 13.28
CA SER A 138 7.52 -14.65 14.47
C SER A 138 7.86 -13.96 15.78
N GLN A 139 8.62 -12.86 15.73
CA GLN A 139 9.13 -12.18 16.92
C GLN A 139 8.89 -10.66 16.85
N PRO A 140 8.54 -10.02 17.99
CA PRO A 140 8.41 -8.57 18.09
C PRO A 140 9.76 -7.89 18.31
N THR A 141 10.74 -8.19 17.44
CA THR A 141 12.10 -7.65 17.52
C THR A 141 12.45 -6.88 16.25
N THR A 142 13.46 -6.01 16.34
CA THR A 142 14.00 -5.33 15.16
C THR A 142 14.66 -6.35 14.25
N GLN A 143 14.25 -6.38 12.98
CA GLN A 143 14.64 -7.40 12.02
C GLN A 143 14.95 -6.78 10.66
N ALA A 144 16.11 -7.13 10.10
CA ALA A 144 16.42 -6.88 8.70
C ALA A 144 15.94 -8.07 7.86
N LEU A 145 14.93 -7.85 7.03
CA LEU A 145 14.33 -8.86 6.16
C LEU A 145 15.10 -9.06 4.85
N GLY A 146 16.09 -8.19 4.59
CA GLY A 146 16.90 -8.21 3.38
C GLY A 146 16.10 -7.80 2.15
N GLN A 147 16.35 -8.50 1.04
CA GLN A 147 15.77 -8.18 -0.25
C GLN A 147 14.45 -8.94 -0.45
N LEU A 148 13.38 -8.20 -0.71
CA LEU A 148 12.04 -8.73 -0.93
C LEU A 148 11.58 -8.43 -2.37
N GLN A 149 10.99 -9.42 -3.02
CA GLN A 149 10.48 -9.30 -4.39
C GLN A 149 8.97 -9.09 -4.36
N LEU A 150 8.51 -7.99 -4.96
CA LEU A 150 7.10 -7.89 -5.34
C LEU A 150 6.87 -8.63 -6.66
N VAL A 151 5.80 -9.40 -6.70
CA VAL A 151 5.41 -10.21 -7.85
C VAL A 151 4.10 -9.69 -8.43
N LYS A 152 3.79 -10.07 -9.67
CA LYS A 152 2.57 -9.64 -10.36
C LYS A 152 1.32 -10.01 -9.55
N ALA A 153 0.41 -9.05 -9.40
CA ALA A 153 -0.89 -9.28 -8.79
C ALA A 153 -1.70 -10.30 -9.62
N PRO A 154 -2.46 -11.20 -8.97
CA PRO A 154 -3.29 -12.19 -9.64
C PRO A 154 -4.45 -11.56 -10.43
#